data_AF-A0AAN8AED3-F1
#
_entry.id   AF-A0AAN8AED3-F1
#
_cell.length_a   1.000
_cell.length_b   1.000
_cell.length_c   1.000
_cell.angle_alpha   90.00
_cell.angle_beta   90.00
_cell.angle_gamma   90.00
#
_symmetry.space_group_name_H-M   'P 1'
#
loop_
_entity.id
_entity.type
_entity.pdbx_description
1 polymer ?
#
loop_
_entity_poly.entity_id
_entity_poly.type
_entity_poly.pdbx_seq_one_letter_code
_entity_poly.pdbx_strand_id
1 'polypeptide(L)'
;MSSPVKLSKAQAQDLAVVISRMQKGADQVEKNILAAEYHLGVDTERDGKKQTLLHQRENADILSEAEGLLKNLFMDVDKAKRLQHPQANEIEKDVKNLHDRWVKDCSIYRDLYSQVKALDPKQKIDWGPLLDDKMRQLKSDAYGPNLPDVEKQIAEHNILHQEIEAYKDQLEPSTTTSKEQYAALKDKYDKLCELSQQRRAHLARCTSACRAAGRS
;
A
#
# COMPACT_ATOMS: atom_id res chain seq x y z
N MET A 1 -22.09 11.47 -49.09
CA MET A 1 -20.87 12.26 -49.32
C MET A 1 -20.75 13.24 -48.17
N SER A 2 -19.78 13.07 -47.27
CA SER A 2 -19.62 13.96 -46.11
C SER A 2 -18.82 15.19 -46.54
N SER A 3 -19.41 16.39 -46.42
CA SER A 3 -18.73 17.65 -46.75
C SER A 3 -17.54 17.88 -45.80
N PRO A 4 -16.39 18.37 -46.30
CA PRO A 4 -15.24 18.66 -45.45
C PRO A 4 -15.58 19.83 -44.52
N VAL A 5 -15.55 19.58 -43.22
CA VAL A 5 -15.72 20.60 -42.18
C VAL A 5 -14.53 21.57 -42.27
N LYS A 6 -14.82 22.86 -42.52
CA LYS A 6 -13.78 23.89 -42.53
C LYS A 6 -13.41 24.26 -41.09
N LEU A 7 -12.34 23.64 -40.57
CA LEU A 7 -11.74 24.03 -39.29
C LEU A 7 -11.08 25.41 -39.42
N SER A 8 -11.21 26.25 -38.39
CA SER A 8 -10.40 27.46 -38.29
C SER A 8 -8.92 27.12 -38.10
N LYS A 9 -8.02 28.05 -38.45
CA LYS A 9 -6.57 27.87 -38.28
C LYS A 9 -6.19 27.50 -36.83
N ALA A 10 -6.86 28.11 -35.85
CA ALA A 10 -6.67 27.81 -34.43
C ALA A 10 -7.12 26.38 -34.08
N GLN A 11 -8.30 25.95 -34.56
CA GLN A 11 -8.80 24.58 -34.33
C GLN A 11 -7.91 23.52 -34.99
N ALA A 12 -7.36 23.81 -36.18
CA ALA A 12 -6.43 22.90 -36.85
C ALA A 12 -5.10 22.75 -36.09
N GLN A 13 -4.58 23.85 -35.53
CA GLN A 13 -3.37 23.83 -34.71
C GLN A 13 -3.61 23.09 -33.38
N ASP A 14 -4.74 23.36 -32.72
CA ASP A 14 -5.16 22.65 -31.51
C ASP A 14 -5.30 21.14 -31.76
N LEU A 15 -5.89 20.76 -32.89
CA LEU A 15 -6.06 19.36 -33.27
C LEU A 15 -4.70 18.67 -33.48
N ALA A 16 -3.74 19.33 -34.12
CA ALA A 16 -2.40 18.79 -34.31
C ALA A 16 -1.67 18.55 -32.97
N VAL A 17 -1.81 19.46 -32.01
CA VAL A 17 -1.26 19.29 -30.65
C VAL A 17 -1.90 18.11 -29.93
N VAL A 18 -3.23 17.97 -30.02
CA VAL A 18 -3.98 16.85 -29.42
C VAL A 18 -3.51 15.53 -30.02
N ILE A 19 -3.40 15.43 -31.35
CA ILE A 19 -2.95 14.20 -32.02
C ILE A 19 -1.54 13.81 -31.59
N SER A 20 -0.61 14.77 -31.54
CA SER A 20 0.77 14.48 -31.12
C SER A 20 0.84 13.99 -29.67
N ARG A 21 0.02 14.57 -28.78
CA ARG A 21 -0.06 14.13 -27.39
C ARG A 21 -0.70 12.75 -27.27
N MET A 22 -1.77 12.47 -28.01
CA MET A 22 -2.40 11.14 -28.03
C MET A 22 -1.43 10.05 -28.50
N GLN A 23 -0.70 10.29 -29.58
CA GLN A 23 0.26 9.31 -30.11
C GLN A 23 1.34 8.98 -29.07
N LYS A 24 1.98 10.01 -28.50
CA LYS A 24 3.00 9.82 -27.46
C LYS A 24 2.45 9.14 -26.21
N GLY A 25 1.24 9.52 -25.80
CA GLY A 25 0.57 8.93 -24.64
C GLY A 25 0.26 7.46 -24.87
N ALA A 26 -0.30 7.10 -26.02
CA ALA A 26 -0.64 5.73 -26.38
C ALA A 26 0.61 4.85 -26.48
N ASP A 27 1.67 5.34 -27.12
CA ASP A 27 2.96 4.64 -27.22
C ASP A 27 3.56 4.36 -25.83
N GLN A 28 3.45 5.30 -24.90
CA GLN A 28 3.96 5.14 -23.55
C GLN A 28 3.09 4.19 -22.72
N VAL A 29 1.76 4.26 -22.84
CA VAL A 29 0.85 3.31 -22.19
C VAL A 29 1.12 1.88 -22.68
N GLU A 30 1.29 1.68 -23.99
CA GLU A 30 1.61 0.36 -24.54
C GLU A 30 2.92 -0.20 -23.97
N LYS A 31 3.98 0.63 -23.88
CA LYS A 31 5.25 0.23 -23.26
C LYS A 31 5.07 -0.15 -21.79
N ASN A 32 4.29 0.64 -21.05
CA ASN A 32 4.03 0.39 -19.64
C ASN A 32 3.24 -0.92 -19.45
N ILE A 33 2.21 -1.16 -20.26
CA ILE A 33 1.43 -2.40 -20.25
C ILE A 33 2.34 -3.60 -20.55
N LEU A 34 3.14 -3.56 -21.63
CA LEU A 34 4.05 -4.66 -21.97
C LEU A 34 5.08 -4.95 -20.86
N ALA A 35 5.60 -3.92 -20.20
CA ALA A 35 6.51 -4.07 -19.08
C ALA A 35 5.81 -4.68 -17.86
N ALA A 36 4.60 -4.21 -17.53
CA ALA A 36 3.79 -4.76 -16.45
C ALA A 36 3.43 -6.23 -16.71
N GLU A 37 2.94 -6.56 -17.91
CA GLU A 37 2.61 -7.93 -18.34
C GLU A 37 3.83 -8.87 -18.18
N TYR A 38 5.03 -8.41 -18.56
CA TYR A 38 6.27 -9.18 -18.39
C TYR A 38 6.57 -9.45 -16.91
N HIS A 39 6.60 -8.40 -16.08
CA HIS A 39 6.93 -8.51 -14.66
C HIS A 39 5.88 -9.31 -13.87
N LEU A 40 4.60 -9.10 -14.15
CA LEU A 40 3.49 -9.87 -13.59
C LEU A 40 3.57 -11.33 -14.01
N GLY A 41 3.95 -11.63 -15.25
CA GLY A 41 4.18 -12.99 -15.72
C GLY A 41 5.29 -13.70 -14.93
N VAL A 42 6.44 -13.02 -14.75
CA VAL A 42 7.55 -13.55 -13.95
C VAL A 42 7.12 -13.83 -12.50
N ASP A 43 6.43 -12.89 -11.87
CA ASP A 43 6.00 -13.06 -10.48
C ASP A 43 4.86 -14.10 -10.34
N THR A 44 4.00 -14.26 -11.35
CA THR A 44 3.00 -15.34 -11.41
C THR A 44 3.66 -16.72 -11.43
N GLU A 45 4.71 -16.90 -12.25
CA GLU A 45 5.44 -18.17 -12.26
C GLU A 45 6.15 -18.46 -10.94
N ARG A 46 6.68 -17.42 -10.29
CA ARG A 46 7.34 -17.53 -8.98
C ARG A 46 6.35 -17.87 -7.88
N ASP A 47 5.17 -17.26 -7.87
CA ASP A 47 4.11 -17.56 -6.92
C ASP A 47 3.68 -19.04 -7.01
N GLY A 48 3.48 -19.55 -8.23
CA GLY A 48 3.18 -20.97 -8.45
C GLY A 48 4.26 -21.92 -7.91
N LYS A 49 5.52 -21.47 -7.88
CA LYS A 49 6.68 -22.19 -7.30
C LYS A 49 6.90 -21.87 -5.82
N LYS A 50 6.05 -21.06 -5.19
CA LYS A 50 6.17 -20.56 -3.80
C LYS A 50 7.51 -19.84 -3.55
N GLN A 51 7.98 -19.09 -4.54
CA GLN A 51 9.17 -18.27 -4.46
C GLN A 51 8.79 -16.82 -4.13
N THR A 52 9.75 -16.04 -3.62
CA THR A 52 9.58 -14.61 -3.34
C THR A 52 9.09 -13.87 -4.60
N LEU A 53 8.31 -12.81 -4.47
CA LEU A 53 7.94 -11.95 -5.60
C LEU A 53 8.95 -10.82 -5.74
N LEU A 54 9.25 -10.36 -6.95
CA LEU A 54 10.34 -9.40 -7.17
C LEU A 54 9.86 -8.01 -7.58
N HIS A 55 8.78 -7.94 -8.35
CA HIS A 55 8.46 -6.76 -9.16
C HIS A 55 7.24 -6.00 -8.65
N GLN A 56 6.88 -6.16 -7.37
CA GLN A 56 5.69 -5.53 -6.80
C GLN A 56 5.76 -4.01 -6.91
N ARG A 57 6.90 -3.40 -6.55
CA ARG A 57 7.04 -1.95 -6.57
C ARG A 57 7.07 -1.41 -7.99
N GLU A 58 7.85 -2.04 -8.86
CA GLU A 58 7.99 -1.67 -10.26
C GLU A 58 6.63 -1.73 -10.97
N ASN A 59 5.86 -2.81 -10.76
CA ASN A 59 4.51 -2.92 -11.32
C ASN A 59 3.54 -1.87 -10.75
N ALA A 60 3.64 -1.54 -9.46
CA ALA A 60 2.81 -0.48 -8.87
C ALA A 60 3.05 0.88 -9.54
N ASP A 61 4.33 1.22 -9.72
CA ASP A 61 4.74 2.50 -10.34
C ASP A 61 4.32 2.54 -11.82
N ILE A 62 4.57 1.46 -12.58
CA ILE A 62 4.23 1.35 -14.01
C ILE A 62 2.71 1.44 -14.24
N LEU A 63 1.92 0.69 -13.44
CA LEU A 63 0.46 0.69 -13.57
C LEU A 63 -0.14 2.03 -13.17
N SER A 64 0.42 2.72 -12.18
CA SER A 64 -0.02 4.06 -11.78
C SER A 64 0.30 5.12 -12.85
N GLU A 65 1.47 5.05 -13.49
CA GLU A 65 1.80 5.92 -14.61
C GLU A 65 0.86 5.68 -15.80
N ALA A 66 0.60 4.41 -16.13
CA ALA A 66 -0.32 4.05 -17.20
C ALA A 66 -1.75 4.56 -16.96
N GLU A 67 -2.25 4.53 -15.71
CA GLU A 67 -3.55 5.09 -15.33
C GLU A 67 -3.64 6.60 -15.66
N GLY A 68 -2.61 7.35 -15.25
CA GLY A 68 -2.55 8.79 -15.49
C GLY A 68 -2.54 9.14 -16.99
N LEU A 69 -1.78 8.38 -17.77
CA LEU A 69 -1.71 8.55 -19.23
C LEU A 69 -3.03 8.16 -19.91
N LEU A 70 -3.66 7.05 -19.51
CA LEU A 70 -4.96 6.61 -20.02
C LEU A 70 -6.05 7.67 -19.78
N LYS A 71 -6.08 8.27 -18.59
CA LYS A 71 -6.99 9.38 -18.29
C LYS A 71 -6.81 10.55 -19.26
N ASN A 72 -5.56 10.94 -19.52
CA ASN A 72 -5.25 12.01 -20.47
C ASN A 72 -5.65 11.63 -21.90
N LEU A 73 -5.45 10.37 -22.31
CA LEU A 73 -5.86 9.86 -23.62
C LEU A 73 -7.36 9.95 -23.84
N PHE A 74 -8.18 9.54 -22.85
CA PHE A 74 -9.63 9.68 -22.95
C PHE A 74 -10.08 11.15 -23.12
N MET A 75 -9.48 12.07 -22.36
CA MET A 75 -9.76 13.51 -22.50
C MET A 75 -9.38 14.05 -23.89
N ASP A 76 -8.27 13.57 -24.45
CA ASP A 76 -7.81 13.96 -25.78
C ASP A 76 -8.65 13.38 -26.90
N VAL A 77 -9.10 12.13 -26.77
CA VAL A 77 -10.05 11.51 -27.69
C VAL A 77 -11.37 12.30 -27.71
N ASP A 78 -11.90 12.68 -26.55
CA ASP A 78 -13.10 13.52 -26.47
C ASP A 78 -12.89 14.90 -27.12
N LYS A 79 -11.70 15.49 -26.98
CA LYS A 79 -11.35 16.74 -27.69
C LYS A 79 -11.26 16.51 -29.20
N ALA A 80 -10.64 15.43 -29.67
CA ALA A 80 -10.55 15.09 -31.08
C ALA A 80 -11.92 14.83 -31.72
N LYS A 81 -12.85 14.17 -31.01
CA LYS A 81 -14.25 13.97 -31.43
C LYS A 81 -14.99 15.30 -31.58
N ARG A 82 -14.85 16.21 -30.62
CA ARG A 82 -15.43 17.57 -30.69
C ARG A 82 -14.89 18.37 -31.87
N LEU A 83 -13.62 18.17 -32.21
CA LEU A 83 -12.96 18.76 -33.38
C LEU A 83 -13.22 17.99 -34.68
N GLN A 84 -14.13 17.01 -34.68
CA GLN A 84 -14.56 16.23 -35.85
C GLN A 84 -13.40 15.52 -36.56
N HIS A 85 -12.42 15.01 -35.79
CA HIS A 85 -11.31 14.25 -36.37
C HIS A 85 -11.85 12.96 -37.03
N PRO A 86 -11.50 12.68 -38.31
CA PRO A 86 -12.13 11.62 -39.09
C PRO A 86 -11.90 10.20 -38.52
N GLN A 87 -10.83 10.01 -37.76
CA GLN A 87 -10.48 8.71 -37.16
C GLN A 87 -10.74 8.66 -35.65
N ALA A 88 -11.43 9.65 -35.07
CA ALA A 88 -11.59 9.75 -33.62
C ALA A 88 -12.25 8.50 -32.99
N ASN A 89 -13.20 7.88 -33.71
CA ASN A 89 -13.88 6.67 -33.23
C ASN A 89 -12.97 5.43 -33.24
N GLU A 90 -12.04 5.32 -34.19
CA GLU A 90 -11.08 4.21 -34.20
C GLU A 90 -10.04 4.40 -33.10
N ILE A 91 -9.54 5.63 -32.91
CA ILE A 91 -8.64 5.97 -31.80
C ILE A 91 -9.31 5.68 -30.45
N GLU A 92 -10.59 5.99 -30.29
CA GLU A 92 -11.35 5.67 -29.08
C GLU A 92 -11.37 4.17 -28.78
N LYS A 93 -11.54 3.32 -29.81
CA LYS A 93 -11.49 1.86 -29.65
C LYS A 93 -10.09 1.41 -29.23
N ASP A 94 -9.04 1.97 -29.84
CA ASP A 94 -7.66 1.63 -29.49
C ASP A 94 -7.35 1.99 -28.03
N VAL A 95 -7.76 3.18 -27.57
CA VAL A 95 -7.60 3.60 -26.17
C VAL A 95 -8.41 2.73 -25.22
N LYS A 96 -9.61 2.28 -25.60
CA LYS A 96 -10.38 1.29 -24.82
C LYS A 96 -9.66 -0.05 -24.70
N ASN A 97 -9.06 -0.54 -25.78
CA ASN A 97 -8.30 -1.79 -25.76
C ASN A 97 -7.08 -1.69 -24.80
N LEU A 98 -6.39 -0.55 -24.80
CA LEU A 98 -5.31 -0.28 -23.84
C LEU A 98 -5.83 -0.27 -22.40
N HIS A 99 -6.95 0.41 -22.16
CA HIS A 99 -7.59 0.44 -20.85
C HIS A 99 -8.00 -0.95 -20.36
N ASP A 100 -8.59 -1.78 -21.23
CA ASP A 100 -9.04 -3.13 -20.87
C ASP A 100 -7.85 -4.04 -20.50
N ARG A 101 -6.72 -3.92 -21.21
CA ARG A 101 -5.46 -4.61 -20.83
C ARG A 101 -4.94 -4.11 -19.49
N TRP A 102 -4.88 -2.80 -19.29
CA TRP A 102 -4.46 -2.21 -18.01
C TRP A 102 -5.35 -2.65 -16.83
N VAL A 103 -6.68 -2.72 -17.02
CA VAL A 103 -7.61 -3.23 -16.00
C VAL A 103 -7.32 -4.69 -15.67
N LYS A 104 -7.05 -5.52 -16.68
CA LYS A 104 -6.69 -6.92 -16.50
C LYS A 104 -5.39 -7.05 -15.69
N ASP A 105 -4.38 -6.27 -16.04
CA ASP A 105 -3.09 -6.27 -15.33
C ASP A 105 -3.24 -5.80 -13.88
N CYS A 106 -4.08 -4.78 -13.63
CA CYS A 106 -4.43 -4.36 -12.27
C CYS A 106 -5.12 -5.47 -11.47
N SER A 107 -5.93 -6.31 -12.13
CA SER A 107 -6.52 -7.47 -11.48
C SER A 107 -5.44 -8.49 -11.10
N ILE A 108 -4.57 -8.85 -12.04
CA ILE A 108 -3.47 -9.80 -11.79
C ILE A 108 -2.55 -9.29 -10.69
N TYR A 109 -2.17 -8.01 -10.73
CA TYR A 109 -1.39 -7.33 -9.71
C TYR A 109 -2.05 -7.48 -8.33
N ARG A 110 -3.34 -7.15 -8.23
CA ARG A 110 -4.06 -7.28 -6.97
C ARG A 110 -4.10 -8.74 -6.52
N ASP A 111 -4.35 -9.70 -7.40
CA ASP A 111 -4.46 -11.11 -7.03
C ASP A 111 -3.10 -11.65 -6.52
N LEU A 112 -1.98 -11.28 -7.16
CA LEU A 112 -0.63 -11.64 -6.75
C LEU A 112 -0.21 -10.98 -5.43
N TYR A 113 -0.49 -9.68 -5.26
CA TYR A 113 0.09 -8.90 -4.17
C TYR A 113 -0.89 -8.53 -3.05
N SER A 114 -2.19 -8.82 -3.19
CA SER A 114 -3.19 -8.61 -2.13
C SER A 114 -2.87 -9.41 -0.86
N GLN A 115 -2.12 -10.49 -0.99
CA GLN A 115 -1.67 -11.32 0.12
C GLN A 115 -0.42 -10.76 0.83
N VAL A 116 0.29 -9.76 0.27
CA VAL A 116 1.54 -9.23 0.87
C VAL A 116 1.28 -8.22 2.00
N LYS A 117 0.01 -7.87 2.29
CA LYS A 117 -0.37 -7.19 3.55
C LYS A 117 -0.96 -8.13 4.60
N ALA A 118 -1.19 -9.40 4.26
CA ALA A 118 -1.33 -10.44 5.26
C ALA A 118 0.09 -10.89 5.58
N LEU A 119 0.57 -10.52 6.77
CA LEU A 119 1.74 -11.15 7.38
C LEU A 119 1.70 -12.65 7.07
N ASP A 120 2.75 -13.18 6.45
CA ASP A 120 2.86 -14.57 6.05
C ASP A 120 2.32 -15.51 7.14
N PRO A 121 1.18 -16.22 6.93
CA PRO A 121 0.65 -17.16 7.91
C PRO A 121 1.57 -18.36 8.17
N LYS A 122 2.70 -18.48 7.46
CA LYS A 122 3.69 -19.56 7.63
C LYS A 122 4.85 -19.22 8.56
N GLN A 123 5.00 -17.98 9.01
CA GLN A 123 5.65 -17.81 10.31
C GLN A 123 4.60 -18.15 11.35
N LYS A 124 4.60 -19.42 11.81
CA LYS A 124 4.03 -19.74 13.11
C LYS A 124 4.65 -18.74 14.07
N ILE A 125 3.89 -17.72 14.46
CA ILE A 125 4.35 -16.72 15.41
C ILE A 125 4.69 -17.51 16.66
N ASP A 126 5.98 -17.54 17.02
CA ASP A 126 6.39 -18.16 18.26
C ASP A 126 5.99 -17.22 19.39
N TRP A 127 4.72 -17.34 19.78
CA TRP A 127 4.06 -16.47 20.74
C TRP A 127 4.78 -16.46 22.09
N GLY A 128 5.43 -17.57 22.46
CA GLY A 128 6.17 -17.64 23.73
C GLY A 128 7.29 -16.61 23.80
N PRO A 129 8.35 -16.73 22.96
CA PRO A 129 9.44 -15.77 22.90
C PRO A 129 9.00 -14.34 22.58
N LEU A 130 8.02 -14.15 21.69
CA LEU A 130 7.53 -12.83 21.33
C LEU A 130 6.96 -12.10 22.57
N LEU A 131 6.07 -12.76 23.31
CA LEU A 131 5.47 -12.18 24.51
C LEU A 131 6.54 -11.94 25.59
N ASP A 132 7.49 -12.86 25.75
CA ASP A 132 8.58 -12.74 26.72
C ASP A 132 9.50 -11.54 26.40
N ASP A 133 9.79 -11.28 25.12
CA ASP A 133 10.57 -10.12 24.69
C ASP A 133 9.82 -8.80 24.91
N LYS A 134 8.51 -8.74 24.62
CA LYS A 134 7.70 -7.54 24.92
C LYS A 134 7.61 -7.27 26.42
N MET A 135 7.48 -8.33 27.24
CA MET A 135 7.53 -8.20 28.70
C MET A 135 8.89 -7.63 29.16
N ARG A 136 10.00 -8.01 28.52
CA ARG A 136 11.33 -7.44 28.82
C ARG A 136 11.42 -5.97 28.43
N GLN A 137 10.84 -5.58 27.29
CA GLN A 137 10.79 -4.17 26.86
C GLN A 137 10.00 -3.31 27.85
N LEU A 138 8.84 -3.77 28.33
CA LEU A 138 8.05 -3.03 29.32
C LEU A 138 8.73 -2.89 30.69
N LYS A 139 9.59 -3.85 31.04
CA LYS A 139 10.40 -3.85 32.27
C LYS A 139 11.72 -3.08 32.15
N SER A 140 12.01 -2.49 30.99
CA SER A 140 13.21 -1.68 30.83
C SER A 140 13.08 -0.40 31.67
N ASP A 141 13.94 -0.31 32.68
CA ASP A 141 13.99 0.79 33.63
C ASP A 141 15.02 1.84 33.19
N ALA A 142 14.55 2.88 32.54
CA ALA A 142 15.22 4.19 32.55
C ALA A 142 14.19 5.27 32.22
N TYR A 143 13.91 6.17 33.16
CA TYR A 143 13.31 7.46 32.84
C TYR A 143 14.44 8.40 32.46
N GLY A 144 14.32 9.06 31.31
CA GLY A 144 15.27 10.11 31.00
C GLY A 144 15.10 11.30 31.98
N PRO A 145 16.17 12.01 32.30
CA PRO A 145 16.19 13.02 33.36
C PRO A 145 15.36 14.28 33.06
N ASN A 146 14.89 14.47 31.83
CA ASN A 146 14.25 15.68 31.35
C ASN A 146 12.95 15.38 30.59
N LEU A 147 12.14 16.42 30.34
CA LEU A 147 10.84 16.29 29.70
C LEU A 147 10.90 15.70 28.28
N PRO A 148 11.84 16.08 27.40
CA PRO A 148 11.94 15.51 26.05
C PRO A 148 12.17 14.00 26.05
N ASP A 149 12.99 13.48 26.97
CA ASP A 149 13.20 12.05 27.07
C ASP A 149 11.94 11.30 27.50
N VAL A 150 11.15 11.87 28.42
CA VAL A 150 9.87 11.29 28.85
C VAL A 150 8.83 11.33 27.72
N GLU A 151 8.77 12.39 26.92
CA GLU A 151 7.86 12.49 25.77
C GLU A 151 8.23 11.49 24.66
N LYS A 152 9.53 11.30 24.40
CA LYS A 152 10.02 10.24 23.50
C LYS A 152 9.59 8.85 23.99
N GLN A 153 9.75 8.57 25.29
CA GLN A 153 9.33 7.30 25.88
C GLN A 153 7.81 7.06 25.80
N ILE A 154 7.00 8.12 25.88
CA ILE A 154 5.55 8.02 25.65
C ILE A 154 5.25 7.61 24.21
N ALA A 155 5.92 8.23 23.23
CA ALA A 155 5.72 7.90 21.83
C ALA A 155 6.09 6.43 21.55
N GLU A 156 7.25 5.98 22.03
CA GLU A 156 7.70 4.59 21.92
C GLU A 156 6.72 3.61 22.62
N HIS A 157 6.26 3.96 23.83
CA HIS A 157 5.30 3.14 24.56
C HIS A 157 3.94 3.06 23.87
N ASN A 158 3.44 4.17 23.29
CA ASN A 158 2.16 4.17 22.58
C ASN A 158 2.18 3.24 21.36
N ILE A 159 3.28 3.24 20.61
CA ILE A 159 3.48 2.31 19.48
C ILE A 159 3.47 0.87 19.98
N LEU A 160 4.26 0.58 21.02
CA LEU A 160 4.32 -0.76 21.63
C LEU A 160 2.94 -1.21 22.17
N HIS A 161 2.19 -0.30 22.78
CA HIS A 161 0.85 -0.59 23.31
C HIS A 161 -0.13 -0.96 22.20
N GLN A 162 -0.15 -0.19 21.10
CA GLN A 162 -0.98 -0.49 19.93
C GLN A 162 -0.61 -1.84 19.31
N GLU A 163 0.68 -2.17 19.27
CA GLU A 163 1.16 -3.47 18.78
C GLU A 163 0.66 -4.63 19.66
N ILE A 164 0.72 -4.47 20.99
CA ILE A 164 0.20 -5.46 21.96
C ILE A 164 -1.31 -5.63 21.81
N GLU A 165 -2.07 -4.55 21.62
CA GLU A 165 -3.53 -4.63 21.41
C GLU A 165 -3.85 -5.42 20.12
N ALA A 166 -3.08 -5.22 19.05
CA ALA A 166 -3.28 -5.90 17.76
C ALA A 166 -2.97 -7.42 17.81
N TYR A 167 -2.24 -7.90 18.82
CA TYR A 167 -2.00 -9.34 18.98
C TYR A 167 -3.24 -10.12 19.36
N LYS A 168 -4.24 -9.49 19.96
CA LYS A 168 -5.51 -10.14 20.31
C LYS A 168 -6.16 -10.81 19.10
N ASP A 169 -6.16 -10.10 17.97
CA ASP A 169 -6.80 -10.56 16.73
C ASP A 169 -5.99 -11.67 16.03
N GLN A 170 -4.73 -11.85 16.44
CA GLN A 170 -3.80 -12.83 15.88
C GLN A 170 -3.63 -14.06 16.79
N LEU A 171 -3.82 -13.92 18.11
CA LEU A 171 -3.71 -14.98 19.10
C LEU A 171 -5.00 -15.82 19.13
N GLU A 172 -5.17 -16.66 18.11
CA GLU A 172 -6.32 -17.54 17.96
C GLU A 172 -6.02 -18.99 18.40
N PRO A 173 -7.01 -19.78 18.87
CA PRO A 173 -6.80 -21.18 19.25
C PRO A 173 -6.18 -22.03 18.13
N SER A 174 -6.49 -21.71 16.88
CA SER A 174 -5.95 -22.35 15.66
C SER A 174 -4.46 -22.08 15.41
N THR A 175 -3.86 -21.11 16.10
CA THR A 175 -2.43 -20.76 15.97
C THR A 175 -1.52 -21.57 16.89
N THR A 176 -2.09 -22.45 17.72
CA THR A 176 -1.37 -23.23 18.72
C THR A 176 -1.53 -24.74 18.52
N THR A 177 -0.57 -25.54 19.00
CA THR A 177 -0.59 -27.00 18.85
C THR A 177 -1.47 -27.73 19.88
N SER A 178 -1.89 -27.07 20.96
CA SER A 178 -2.84 -27.64 21.94
C SER A 178 -3.64 -26.55 22.68
N LYS A 179 -4.78 -26.94 23.26
CA LYS A 179 -5.67 -26.05 24.03
C LYS A 179 -5.00 -25.53 25.30
N GLU A 180 -4.15 -26.34 25.93
CA GLU A 180 -3.39 -25.99 27.13
C GLU A 180 -2.32 -24.94 26.82
N GLN A 181 -1.64 -25.06 25.68
CA GLN A 181 -0.67 -24.06 25.23
C GLN A 181 -1.34 -22.73 24.90
N TYR A 182 -2.51 -22.76 24.25
CA TYR A 182 -3.31 -21.55 24.05
C TYR A 182 -3.67 -20.86 25.37
N ALA A 183 -4.15 -21.61 26.36
CA ALA A 183 -4.50 -21.06 27.67
C ALA A 183 -3.30 -20.40 28.35
N ALA A 184 -2.12 -21.02 28.31
CA ALA A 184 -0.88 -20.46 28.86
C ALA A 184 -0.43 -19.19 28.12
N LEU A 185 -0.53 -19.16 26.80
CA LEU A 185 -0.21 -17.97 26.00
C LEU A 185 -1.20 -16.83 26.23
N LYS A 186 -2.48 -17.16 26.39
CA LYS A 186 -3.53 -16.19 26.69
C LYS A 186 -3.31 -15.54 28.06
N ASP A 187 -2.96 -16.32 29.08
CA ASP A 187 -2.61 -15.80 30.41
C ASP A 187 -1.38 -14.87 30.36
N LYS A 188 -0.33 -15.28 29.63
CA LYS A 188 0.85 -14.43 29.38
C LYS A 188 0.47 -13.12 28.67
N TYR A 189 -0.38 -13.19 27.66
CA TYR A 189 -0.86 -12.03 26.92
C TYR A 189 -1.65 -11.06 27.82
N ASP A 190 -2.56 -11.58 28.65
CA ASP A 190 -3.35 -10.77 29.57
C ASP A 190 -2.45 -10.03 30.57
N LYS A 191 -1.45 -10.73 31.10
CA LYS A 191 -0.42 -10.12 31.96
C LYS A 191 0.39 -9.04 31.24
N LEU A 192 0.72 -9.24 29.96
CA LEU A 192 1.41 -8.24 29.15
C LEU A 192 0.56 -6.98 28.95
N CYS A 193 -0.74 -7.14 28.69
CA CYS A 193 -1.69 -6.05 28.59
C CYS A 193 -1.77 -5.24 29.89
N GLU A 194 -1.90 -5.92 31.04
CA GLU A 194 -1.91 -5.27 32.35
C GLU A 194 -0.63 -4.46 32.60
N LEU A 195 0.54 -5.05 32.34
CA LEU A 195 1.83 -4.35 32.48
C LEU A 195 1.92 -3.14 31.56
N SER A 196 1.42 -3.25 30.32
CA SER A 196 1.42 -2.15 29.37
C SER A 196 0.54 -0.99 29.83
N GLN A 197 -0.64 -1.29 30.38
CA GLN A 197 -1.53 -0.29 30.97
C GLN A 197 -0.91 0.39 32.20
N GLN A 198 -0.27 -0.38 33.09
CA GLN A 198 0.45 0.16 34.24
C GLN A 198 1.58 1.09 33.82
N ARG A 199 2.34 0.71 32.78
CA ARG A 199 3.41 1.55 32.22
C ARG A 199 2.86 2.85 31.65
N ARG A 200 1.73 2.80 30.94
CA ARG A 200 1.04 4.00 30.41
C ARG A 200 0.65 4.96 31.52
N ALA A 201 0.02 4.44 32.58
CA ALA A 201 -0.37 5.23 33.74
C ALA A 201 0.85 5.82 34.47
N HIS A 202 1.94 5.06 34.55
CA HIS A 202 3.19 5.56 35.12
C HIS A 202 3.79 6.71 34.29
N LEU A 203 3.90 6.55 32.96
CA LEU A 203 4.43 7.58 32.07
C LEU A 203 3.61 8.87 32.17
N ALA A 204 2.28 8.78 32.18
CA ALA A 204 1.41 9.93 32.37
C ALA A 204 1.67 10.69 33.70
N ARG A 205 1.93 9.95 34.80
CA ARG A 205 2.31 10.55 36.08
C ARG A 205 3.69 11.23 36.01
N CYS A 206 4.68 10.59 35.38
CA CYS A 206 6.02 11.16 35.20
C CYS A 206 6.01 12.46 34.39
N THR A 207 5.29 12.49 33.27
CA THR A 207 5.17 13.70 32.45
C THR A 207 4.53 14.84 33.24
N SER A 208 3.49 14.54 34.03
CA SER A 208 2.85 15.51 34.90
C SER A 208 3.82 16.07 35.94
N ALA A 209 4.66 15.21 36.54
CA ALA A 209 5.69 15.62 37.50
C ALA A 209 6.82 16.45 36.86
N CYS A 210 7.31 16.08 35.68
CA CYS A 210 8.33 16.85 34.96
C CYS A 210 7.83 18.25 34.58
N ARG A 211 6.58 18.36 34.13
CA ARG A 211 5.92 19.64 33.84
C ARG A 211 5.77 20.51 35.09
N ALA A 212 5.36 19.93 36.21
CA ALA A 212 5.22 20.65 37.49
C ALA A 212 6.58 21.13 38.04
N ALA A 213 7.66 20.39 37.79
CA ALA A 213 9.01 20.71 38.26
C ALA A 213 9.76 21.72 37.38
N GLY A 214 9.16 22.23 36.29
CA GLY A 214 9.81 23.21 35.40
C GLY A 214 11.08 22.69 34.72
N ARG A 215 11.24 21.36 34.60
CA ARG A 215 12.37 20.74 33.91
C ARG A 215 12.10 20.76 32.42
N SER A 216 12.49 21.85 31.75
CA SER A 216 12.50 21.98 30.29
C SER A 216 13.54 21.08 29.66
#